data_AF-A0A015VPZ5-F1
#
_entry.id   AF-A0A015VPZ5-F1
#
_cell.length_a   1.000
_cell.length_b   1.000
_cell.length_c   1.000
_cell.angle_alpha   90.00
_cell.angle_beta   90.00
_cell.angle_gamma   90.00
#
_symmetry.space_group_name_H-M   'P 1'
#
loop_
_entity.id
_entity.type
_entity.pdbx_description
1 polymer ?
#
loop_
_entity_poly.entity_id
_entity_poly.type
_entity_poly.pdbx_seq_one_letter_code
_entity_poly.pdbx_strand_id
1 'polypeptide(L)'
;NERDCDFFFVLHGVERPELAKCPSENVVLVTGEPESVFRYPSKYLKQFGCVLTCQQSLLKKKKTLKSMPASPWFVGAQMLSRNPWVWDENNYLDYNYFCLETGNNSINKLAVVTSNKVTTKGHQRRLDFIYKLKELLSDLVDIYGTGFIPIKDKYEIYSKYKYALIIENSNYLDYWTEKIADCYLSNCFPFYIGCPNIKTYFPDSSLEELSFDNLEYAVKAIKEAIMNDRYNRVKPILKEAKRMVLDKYNIFFVILQ
;
A
#
# COMPACT_ATOMS: atom_id res chain seq x y z
N ASN A 1 -34.01 0.88 -5.31
CA ASN A 1 -33.66 2.20 -5.86
C ASN A 1 -32.49 2.02 -6.79
N GLU A 2 -32.76 2.00 -8.09
CA GLU A 2 -31.74 1.86 -9.14
C GLU A 2 -30.99 3.18 -9.27
N ARG A 3 -29.65 3.15 -9.21
CA ARG A 3 -28.81 4.35 -9.35
C ARG A 3 -28.51 4.56 -10.84
N ASP A 4 -28.79 5.75 -11.38
CA ASP A 4 -28.44 6.14 -12.74
C ASP A 4 -27.03 6.77 -12.73
N CYS A 5 -26.13 6.29 -13.60
CA CYS A 5 -24.75 6.77 -13.66
C CYS A 5 -24.11 6.56 -15.02
N ASP A 6 -23.20 7.47 -15.40
CA ASP A 6 -22.42 7.36 -16.64
C ASP A 6 -21.38 6.23 -16.57
N PHE A 7 -20.79 6.02 -15.39
CA PHE A 7 -19.80 4.97 -15.11
C PHE A 7 -20.08 4.30 -13.77
N PHE A 8 -19.84 2.99 -13.70
CA PHE A 8 -19.98 2.20 -12.49
C PHE A 8 -18.69 1.42 -12.20
N PHE A 9 -17.92 1.88 -11.22
CA PHE A 9 -16.65 1.26 -10.82
C PHE A 9 -16.87 0.29 -9.65
N VAL A 10 -16.38 -0.94 -9.81
CA VAL A 10 -16.30 -1.95 -8.75
C VAL A 10 -14.85 -2.11 -8.34
N LEU A 11 -14.53 -1.78 -7.09
CA LEU A 11 -13.19 -1.89 -6.54
C LEU A 11 -13.05 -3.21 -5.79
N HIS A 12 -12.15 -4.08 -6.25
CA HIS A 12 -11.91 -5.43 -5.76
C HIS A 12 -13.10 -6.40 -5.85
N GLY A 13 -14.32 -6.00 -5.47
CA GLY A 13 -15.55 -6.76 -5.51
C GLY A 13 -16.64 -6.10 -4.65
N VAL A 14 -17.83 -6.69 -4.64
CA VAL A 14 -18.95 -6.29 -3.76
C VAL A 14 -19.41 -7.48 -2.93
N GLU A 15 -19.81 -7.25 -1.68
CA GLU A 15 -20.31 -8.33 -0.81
C GLU A 15 -21.68 -8.84 -1.22
N ARG A 16 -22.47 -7.98 -1.88
CA ARG A 16 -23.84 -8.26 -2.32
C ARG A 16 -24.03 -7.75 -3.75
N PRO A 17 -24.95 -8.34 -4.53
CA PRO A 17 -25.29 -7.81 -5.85
C PRO A 17 -25.76 -6.36 -5.75
N GLU A 18 -25.17 -5.49 -6.59
CA GLU A 18 -25.57 -4.09 -6.74
C GLU A 18 -26.31 -3.91 -8.08
N LEU A 19 -27.30 -3.02 -8.09
CA LEU A 19 -28.08 -2.69 -9.30
C LEU A 19 -27.85 -1.23 -9.68
N ALA A 20 -27.41 -1.01 -10.91
CA ALA A 20 -27.21 0.30 -11.49
C ALA A 20 -27.64 0.32 -12.95
N LYS A 21 -28.20 1.45 -13.37
CA LYS A 21 -28.50 1.76 -14.76
C LYS A 21 -27.29 2.50 -15.33
N CYS A 22 -26.48 1.76 -16.07
CA CYS A 22 -25.20 2.21 -16.62
C CYS A 22 -24.97 1.53 -17.98
N PRO A 23 -24.40 2.22 -18.99
CA PRO A 23 -23.92 1.55 -20.19
C PRO A 23 -22.97 0.41 -19.83
N SER A 24 -23.16 -0.76 -20.45
CA SER A 24 -22.45 -1.99 -20.09
C SER A 24 -20.92 -1.87 -20.26
N GLU A 25 -20.51 -1.06 -21.23
CA GLU A 25 -19.13 -0.70 -21.54
C GLU A 25 -18.46 0.13 -20.44
N ASN A 26 -19.25 0.86 -19.64
CA ASN A 26 -18.80 1.76 -18.58
C ASN A 26 -18.87 1.12 -17.18
N VAL A 27 -19.17 -0.19 -17.11
CA VAL A 27 -19.08 -0.97 -15.88
C VAL A 27 -17.66 -1.51 -15.76
N VAL A 28 -16.87 -0.96 -14.83
CA VAL A 28 -15.42 -1.20 -14.76
C VAL A 28 -15.07 -1.94 -13.47
N LEU A 29 -14.32 -3.03 -13.58
CA LEU A 29 -13.70 -3.69 -12.42
C LEU A 29 -12.28 -3.19 -12.24
N VAL A 30 -11.91 -2.77 -11.03
CA VAL A 30 -10.52 -2.55 -10.64
C VAL A 30 -10.10 -3.66 -9.69
N THR A 31 -9.17 -4.52 -10.10
CA THR A 31 -8.75 -5.65 -9.26
C THR A 31 -7.90 -5.18 -8.09
N GLY A 32 -8.18 -5.67 -6.88
CA GLY A 32 -7.44 -5.27 -5.67
C GLY A 32 -6.24 -6.16 -5.32
N GLU A 33 -6.16 -7.36 -5.90
CA GLU A 33 -5.18 -8.39 -5.50
C GLU A 33 -4.55 -9.05 -6.74
N PRO A 34 -3.29 -9.53 -6.63
CA PRO A 34 -2.61 -10.23 -7.70
C PRO A 34 -3.11 -11.67 -7.81
N GLU A 35 -2.84 -12.33 -8.94
CA GLU A 35 -3.37 -13.68 -9.22
C GLU A 35 -2.83 -14.78 -8.29
N SER A 36 -1.76 -14.49 -7.55
CA SER A 36 -1.18 -15.33 -6.50
C SER A 36 -1.98 -15.29 -5.19
N VAL A 37 -2.78 -14.24 -4.98
CA VAL A 37 -3.60 -14.04 -3.78
C VAL A 37 -5.06 -14.32 -4.09
N PHE A 38 -5.58 -13.77 -5.20
CA PHE A 38 -6.98 -13.92 -5.57
C PHE A 38 -7.15 -13.98 -7.10
N ARG A 39 -7.97 -14.91 -7.59
CA ARG A 39 -8.28 -15.05 -9.02
C ARG A 39 -9.75 -14.83 -9.26
N TYR A 40 -10.05 -13.89 -10.15
CA TYR A 40 -11.41 -13.55 -10.53
C TYR A 40 -12.01 -14.61 -11.46
N PRO A 41 -13.16 -15.23 -11.12
CA PRO A 41 -13.81 -16.22 -11.98
C PRO A 41 -14.20 -15.61 -13.33
N SER A 42 -14.00 -16.36 -14.42
CA SER A 42 -14.36 -15.89 -15.77
C SER A 42 -15.84 -15.51 -15.91
N LYS A 43 -16.76 -16.15 -15.15
CA LYS A 43 -18.18 -15.78 -15.14
C LYS A 43 -18.42 -14.40 -14.51
N TYR A 44 -17.67 -14.07 -13.47
CA TYR A 44 -17.74 -12.76 -12.80
C TYR A 44 -17.19 -11.66 -13.73
N LEU A 45 -16.02 -11.89 -14.33
CA LEU A 45 -15.37 -10.93 -15.22
C LEU A 45 -16.22 -10.55 -16.46
N LYS A 46 -17.13 -11.42 -16.91
CA LYS A 46 -18.01 -11.15 -18.06
C LYS A 46 -19.02 -10.04 -17.82
N GLN A 47 -19.22 -9.63 -16.57
CA GLN A 47 -20.16 -8.56 -16.18
C GLN A 47 -19.59 -7.16 -16.46
N PHE A 48 -18.29 -7.04 -16.74
CA PHE A 48 -17.59 -5.77 -16.84
C PHE A 48 -17.27 -5.42 -18.30
N GLY A 49 -17.50 -4.15 -18.63
CA GLY A 49 -17.10 -3.52 -19.89
C GLY A 49 -15.59 -3.33 -19.99
N CYS A 50 -14.91 -3.11 -18.86
CA CYS A 50 -13.45 -2.99 -18.75
C CYS A 50 -12.94 -3.57 -17.42
N VAL A 51 -11.71 -4.08 -17.42
CA VAL A 51 -11.02 -4.56 -16.20
C VAL A 51 -9.65 -3.90 -16.08
N LEU A 52 -9.49 -3.03 -15.09
CA LEU A 52 -8.21 -2.46 -14.68
C LEU A 52 -7.50 -3.45 -13.74
N THR A 53 -6.31 -3.92 -14.10
CA THR A 53 -5.65 -5.00 -13.34
C THR A 53 -4.14 -5.05 -13.45
N CYS A 54 -3.49 -5.58 -12.42
CA CYS A 54 -2.09 -5.99 -12.46
C CYS A 54 -1.93 -7.47 -12.86
N GLN A 55 -3.01 -8.27 -12.85
CA GLN A 55 -2.94 -9.72 -13.10
C GLN A 55 -2.51 -10.02 -14.54
N GLN A 56 -1.29 -10.52 -14.71
CA GLN A 56 -0.67 -10.79 -16.00
C GLN A 56 -1.49 -11.75 -16.88
N SER A 57 -2.18 -12.71 -16.25
CA SER A 57 -3.09 -13.63 -16.96
C SER A 57 -4.34 -12.95 -17.51
N LEU A 58 -4.81 -11.86 -16.90
CA LEU A 58 -5.95 -11.07 -17.37
C LEU A 58 -5.55 -10.02 -18.41
N LEU A 59 -4.34 -9.49 -18.35
CA LEU A 59 -3.82 -8.53 -19.34
C LEU A 59 -3.72 -9.09 -20.76
N LYS A 60 -3.80 -10.42 -20.93
CA LYS A 60 -3.84 -11.09 -22.23
C LYS A 60 -5.25 -11.13 -22.84
N LYS A 61 -6.28 -10.73 -22.10
CA LYS A 61 -7.68 -10.79 -22.52
C LYS A 61 -8.10 -9.46 -23.16
N LYS A 62 -9.18 -9.49 -23.95
CA LYS A 62 -9.82 -8.27 -24.45
C LYS A 62 -10.43 -7.48 -23.27
N LYS A 63 -10.53 -6.16 -23.42
CA LYS A 63 -11.16 -5.25 -22.44
C LYS A 63 -10.42 -5.18 -21.08
N THR A 64 -9.13 -5.44 -21.05
CA THR A 64 -8.31 -5.26 -19.85
C THR A 64 -7.26 -4.19 -20.09
N LEU A 65 -6.99 -3.41 -19.06
CA LEU A 65 -5.95 -2.39 -19.05
C LEU A 65 -5.06 -2.60 -17.84
N LYS A 66 -3.77 -2.36 -18.03
CA LYS A 66 -2.79 -2.47 -16.96
C LYS A 66 -3.02 -1.36 -15.93
N SER A 67 -3.17 -1.75 -14.68
CA SER A 67 -3.32 -0.84 -13.55
C SER A 67 -2.73 -1.45 -12.29
N MET A 68 -2.23 -0.62 -11.39
CA MET A 68 -2.03 -1.02 -10.00
C MET A 68 -3.39 -1.16 -9.28
N PRO A 69 -3.45 -1.83 -8.12
CA PRO A 69 -4.63 -1.80 -7.26
C PRO A 69 -5.03 -0.36 -6.91
N ALA A 70 -6.32 -0.04 -6.97
CA ALA A 70 -6.85 1.27 -6.56
C ALA A 70 -7.23 1.30 -5.07
N SER A 71 -6.31 0.87 -4.20
CA SER A 71 -6.51 0.97 -2.76
C SER A 71 -6.41 2.43 -2.31
N PRO A 72 -7.37 2.97 -1.55
CA PRO A 72 -7.20 4.28 -0.92
C PRO A 72 -6.09 4.22 0.14
N TRP A 73 -5.41 5.34 0.39
CA TRP A 73 -4.48 5.43 1.52
C TRP A 73 -5.24 5.36 2.84
N PHE A 74 -4.60 4.80 3.87
CA PHE A 74 -5.19 4.63 5.20
C PHE A 74 -4.54 5.55 6.24
N VAL A 75 -3.39 6.15 5.96
CA VAL A 75 -2.82 7.17 6.85
C VAL A 75 -3.73 8.38 6.95
N GLY A 76 -3.90 8.87 8.18
CA GLY A 76 -4.81 9.95 8.46
C GLY A 76 -6.26 9.51 8.58
N ALA A 77 -6.59 8.22 8.47
CA ALA A 77 -7.92 7.70 8.74
C ALA A 77 -7.89 6.90 10.05
N GLN A 78 -8.61 7.38 11.06
CA GLN A 78 -8.67 6.68 12.35
C GLN A 78 -9.68 5.54 12.31
N MET A 79 -9.25 4.36 12.75
CA MET A 79 -10.13 3.21 12.88
C MET A 79 -10.69 3.11 14.30
N LEU A 80 -12.01 3.28 14.43
CA LEU A 80 -12.73 3.21 15.70
C LEU A 80 -13.07 1.77 16.09
N SER A 81 -13.36 0.91 15.12
CA SER A 81 -13.64 -0.51 15.32
C SER A 81 -13.21 -1.35 14.11
N ARG A 82 -12.85 -2.62 14.36
CA ARG A 82 -12.49 -3.61 13.33
C ARG A 82 -13.58 -4.66 13.08
N ASN A 83 -14.55 -4.78 13.97
CA ASN A 83 -15.67 -5.70 13.80
C ASN A 83 -16.96 -5.14 14.45
N PRO A 84 -17.81 -4.43 13.68
CA PRO A 84 -17.64 -4.08 12.26
C PRO A 84 -16.51 -3.08 12.03
N TRP A 85 -16.04 -2.97 10.79
CA TRP A 85 -15.11 -1.91 10.40
C TRP A 85 -15.81 -0.56 10.49
N VAL A 86 -15.31 0.32 11.36
CA VAL A 86 -15.83 1.67 11.56
C VAL A 86 -14.65 2.63 11.55
N TRP A 87 -14.73 3.62 10.65
CA TRP A 87 -13.75 4.69 10.51
C TRP A 87 -14.32 5.98 11.12
N ASP A 88 -13.44 6.85 11.59
CA ASP A 88 -13.83 8.19 12.01
C ASP A 88 -14.02 9.08 10.76
N GLU A 89 -15.27 9.21 10.33
CA GLU A 89 -15.64 10.01 9.16
C GLU A 89 -15.53 11.52 9.40
N ASN A 90 -15.37 11.97 10.65
CA ASN A 90 -15.29 13.40 10.99
C ASN A 90 -13.85 13.87 11.22
N ASN A 91 -12.91 12.94 11.41
CA ASN A 91 -11.53 13.24 11.77
C ASN A 91 -10.56 12.44 10.89
N TYR A 92 -10.40 12.94 9.66
CA TYR A 92 -9.45 12.39 8.71
C TYR A 92 -8.53 13.45 8.11
N LEU A 93 -7.35 13.04 7.67
CA LEU A 93 -6.41 13.87 6.92
C LEU A 93 -6.65 13.68 5.43
N ASP A 94 -6.88 14.77 4.73
CA ASP A 94 -7.25 14.79 3.32
C ASP A 94 -6.05 15.12 2.41
N TYR A 95 -6.33 15.20 1.11
CA TYR A 95 -5.35 15.62 0.10
C TYR A 95 -4.68 16.95 0.47
N ASN A 96 -5.46 17.95 0.89
CA ASN A 96 -4.95 19.28 1.21
C ASN A 96 -3.97 19.24 2.38
N TYR A 97 -4.28 18.46 3.43
CA TYR A 97 -3.37 18.25 4.54
C TYR A 97 -2.05 17.63 4.08
N PHE A 98 -2.10 16.60 3.24
CA PHE A 98 -0.90 15.94 2.75
C PHE A 98 -0.10 16.77 1.74
N CYS A 99 -0.69 17.76 1.06
CA CYS A 99 0.07 18.74 0.27
C CYS A 99 0.99 19.62 1.12
N LEU A 100 0.71 19.77 2.43
CA LEU A 100 1.53 20.53 3.35
C LEU A 100 2.81 19.75 3.75
N GLU A 101 3.86 20.50 4.11
CA GLU A 101 5.05 19.97 4.76
C GLU A 101 4.76 19.71 6.25
N THR A 102 4.01 18.65 6.51
CA THR A 102 3.60 18.20 7.85
C THR A 102 4.41 16.99 8.31
N GLY A 103 4.44 16.74 9.61
CA GLY A 103 5.20 15.65 10.23
C GLY A 103 6.54 16.11 10.84
N ASN A 104 7.02 15.34 11.81
CA ASN A 104 8.28 15.58 12.51
C ASN A 104 9.06 14.26 12.59
N ASN A 105 9.49 13.76 11.42
CA ASN A 105 10.26 12.52 11.26
C ASN A 105 11.66 12.65 11.89
N SER A 106 11.69 12.58 13.22
CA SER A 106 12.85 12.81 14.10
C SER A 106 13.34 11.50 14.72
N ILE A 107 12.48 10.49 14.83
CA ILE A 107 12.85 9.17 15.34
C ILE A 107 13.68 8.44 14.29
N ASN A 108 14.98 8.28 14.59
CA ASN A 108 15.96 7.63 13.71
C ASN A 108 15.96 6.10 13.84
N LYS A 109 14.79 5.48 13.66
CA LYS A 109 14.54 4.04 13.76
C LYS A 109 13.67 3.55 12.61
N LEU A 110 13.51 2.23 12.52
CA LEU A 110 12.61 1.55 11.60
C LEU A 110 11.26 1.23 12.28
N ALA A 111 10.18 1.83 11.79
CA ALA A 111 8.83 1.44 12.18
C ALA A 111 8.30 0.28 11.32
N VAL A 112 7.63 -0.68 11.94
CA VAL A 112 6.94 -1.77 11.26
C VAL A 112 5.49 -1.77 11.72
N VAL A 113 4.55 -1.54 10.80
CA VAL A 113 3.11 -1.65 11.11
C VAL A 113 2.57 -2.89 10.42
N THR A 114 2.12 -3.87 11.20
CA THR A 114 1.65 -5.14 10.65
C THR A 114 0.67 -5.86 11.56
N SER A 115 0.13 -7.00 11.13
CA SER A 115 -0.67 -7.88 11.99
C SER A 115 0.07 -9.16 12.34
N ASN A 116 -0.23 -9.74 13.49
CA ASN A 116 0.25 -11.05 13.93
C ASN A 116 -0.48 -12.23 13.26
N LYS A 117 -1.27 -12.01 12.20
CA LYS A 117 -1.91 -13.10 11.44
C LYS A 117 -0.84 -14.05 10.92
N VAL A 118 -1.10 -15.36 11.00
CA VAL A 118 -0.25 -16.47 10.52
C VAL A 118 -1.01 -17.46 9.62
N THR A 119 -2.20 -17.09 9.14
CA THR A 119 -3.11 -18.02 8.43
C THR A 119 -2.61 -18.49 7.06
N THR A 120 -1.59 -17.85 6.48
CA THR A 120 -1.03 -18.21 5.17
C THR A 120 0.49 -18.33 5.26
N LYS A 121 1.12 -19.03 4.31
CA LYS A 121 2.60 -19.10 4.22
C LYS A 121 3.23 -17.71 4.11
N GLY A 122 2.58 -16.79 3.39
CA GLY A 122 3.05 -15.40 3.27
C GLY A 122 2.98 -14.66 4.61
N HIS A 123 1.91 -14.87 5.38
CA HIS A 123 1.77 -14.32 6.72
C HIS A 123 2.89 -14.81 7.66
N GLN A 124 3.20 -16.11 7.65
CA GLN A 124 4.28 -16.68 8.45
C GLN A 124 5.64 -16.13 8.02
N ARG A 125 5.95 -16.16 6.72
CA ARG A 125 7.23 -15.66 6.17
C ARG A 125 7.47 -14.19 6.54
N ARG A 126 6.42 -13.36 6.49
CA ARG A 126 6.48 -11.95 6.90
C ARG A 126 6.86 -11.81 8.37
N LEU A 127 6.22 -12.55 9.28
CA LEU A 127 6.50 -12.47 10.70
C LEU A 127 7.88 -13.03 11.05
N ASP A 128 8.27 -14.16 10.46
CA ASP A 128 9.60 -14.75 10.66
C ASP A 128 10.70 -13.76 10.27
N PHE A 129 10.54 -13.06 9.14
CA PHE A 129 11.47 -12.03 8.71
C PHE A 129 11.53 -10.87 9.69
N ILE A 130 10.39 -10.35 10.13
CA ILE A 130 10.32 -9.23 11.09
C ILE A 130 10.96 -9.60 12.43
N TYR A 131 10.71 -10.81 12.94
CA TYR A 131 11.29 -11.25 14.21
C TYR A 131 12.81 -11.41 14.11
N LYS A 132 13.32 -12.06 13.07
CA LYS A 132 14.77 -12.16 12.84
C LYS A 132 15.42 -10.79 12.67
N LEU A 133 14.75 -9.88 11.96
CA LEU A 133 15.23 -8.50 11.80
C LEU A 133 15.28 -7.77 13.14
N LYS A 134 14.23 -7.89 13.98
CA LYS A 134 14.16 -7.31 15.32
C LYS A 134 15.22 -7.89 16.25
N GLU A 135 15.52 -9.18 16.16
CA GLU A 135 16.60 -9.82 16.92
C GLU A 135 17.97 -9.20 16.58
N LEU A 136 18.27 -9.05 15.29
CA LEU A 136 19.57 -8.57 14.81
C LEU A 136 19.77 -7.05 14.86
N LEU A 137 18.68 -6.28 14.88
CA LEU A 137 18.68 -4.82 14.94
C LEU A 137 18.25 -4.25 16.30
N SER A 138 17.76 -5.11 17.20
CA SER A 138 17.38 -4.80 18.57
C SER A 138 16.54 -3.52 18.67
N ASP A 139 17.02 -2.47 19.33
CA ASP A 139 16.27 -1.24 19.61
C ASP A 139 16.03 -0.34 18.39
N LEU A 140 16.59 -0.68 17.22
CA LEU A 140 16.37 0.08 15.98
C LEU A 140 15.04 -0.25 15.29
N VAL A 141 14.31 -1.28 15.74
CA VAL A 141 13.06 -1.73 15.09
C VAL A 141 11.91 -1.67 16.09
N ASP A 142 10.87 -0.90 15.79
CA ASP A 142 9.66 -0.82 16.61
C ASP A 142 8.47 -1.41 15.83
N ILE A 143 7.70 -2.31 16.47
CA ILE A 143 6.62 -3.07 15.83
C ILE A 143 5.26 -2.67 16.42
N TYR A 144 4.35 -2.30 15.53
CA TYR A 144 3.01 -1.82 15.82
C TYR A 144 1.94 -2.63 15.06
N GLY A 145 0.70 -2.51 15.52
CA GLY A 145 -0.49 -3.11 14.92
C GLY A 145 -1.04 -4.27 15.73
N THR A 146 -1.94 -5.05 15.13
CA THR A 146 -2.69 -6.10 15.84
C THR A 146 -1.78 -7.23 16.29
N GLY A 147 -1.84 -7.54 17.59
CA GLY A 147 -0.96 -8.51 18.24
C GLY A 147 0.40 -7.94 18.67
N PHE A 148 0.61 -6.63 18.47
CA PHE A 148 1.76 -5.86 18.94
C PHE A 148 1.25 -4.63 19.69
N ILE A 149 1.97 -3.51 19.63
CA ILE A 149 1.49 -2.23 20.16
C ILE A 149 0.35 -1.72 19.26
N PRO A 150 -0.91 -1.69 19.74
CA PRO A 150 -2.03 -1.28 18.92
C PRO A 150 -1.95 0.21 18.56
N ILE A 151 -2.43 0.53 17.36
CA ILE A 151 -2.51 1.91 16.85
C ILE A 151 -3.87 2.12 16.19
N LYS A 152 -4.38 3.35 16.26
CA LYS A 152 -5.65 3.73 15.63
C LYS A 152 -5.44 4.20 14.19
N ASP A 153 -4.31 4.86 13.95
CA ASP A 153 -3.91 5.40 12.66
C ASP A 153 -2.40 5.20 12.47
N LYS A 154 -2.01 4.80 11.26
CA LYS A 154 -0.60 4.63 10.88
C LYS A 154 0.15 5.96 10.89
N TYR A 155 -0.53 7.08 10.61
CA TYR A 155 0.08 8.41 10.57
C TYR A 155 0.66 8.80 11.93
N GLU A 156 0.05 8.39 13.05
CA GLU A 156 0.55 8.64 14.41
C GLU A 156 1.95 8.09 14.67
N ILE A 157 2.32 7.04 13.92
CA ILE A 157 3.63 6.40 13.95
C ILE A 157 4.49 6.94 12.83
N TYR A 158 4.10 6.74 11.58
CA TYR A 158 4.96 7.05 10.44
C TYR A 158 5.36 8.53 10.38
N SER A 159 4.50 9.48 10.74
CA SER A 159 4.86 10.91 10.77
C SER A 159 6.00 11.30 11.73
N LYS A 160 6.41 10.38 12.62
CA LYS A 160 7.51 10.56 13.58
C LYS A 160 8.78 9.80 13.21
N TYR A 161 8.69 8.76 12.38
CA TYR A 161 9.81 7.87 12.05
C TYR A 161 10.47 8.26 10.74
N LYS A 162 11.80 8.19 10.68
CA LYS A 162 12.54 8.39 9.43
C LYS A 162 12.38 7.21 8.46
N TYR A 163 12.24 5.99 8.97
CA TYR A 163 12.24 4.78 8.16
C TYR A 163 11.05 3.87 8.50
N ALA A 164 10.52 3.18 7.49
CA ALA A 164 9.48 2.18 7.67
C ALA A 164 9.77 0.91 6.87
N LEU A 165 9.49 -0.26 7.44
CA LEU A 165 9.50 -1.53 6.71
C LEU A 165 8.13 -1.77 6.09
N ILE A 166 8.09 -1.83 4.76
CA ILE A 166 6.89 -1.97 3.96
C ILE A 166 6.93 -3.32 3.25
N ILE A 167 6.03 -4.21 3.64
CA ILE A 167 5.94 -5.56 3.08
C ILE A 167 4.55 -5.76 2.50
N GLU A 168 4.48 -5.98 1.18
CA GLU A 168 3.26 -6.32 0.49
C GLU A 168 2.85 -7.78 0.73
N ASN A 169 1.58 -8.08 0.48
CA ASN A 169 1.05 -9.43 0.63
C ASN A 169 1.62 -10.40 -0.43
N SER A 170 2.15 -9.87 -1.53
CA SER A 170 2.73 -10.64 -2.62
C SER A 170 3.89 -9.91 -3.27
N ASN A 171 4.85 -10.68 -3.80
CA ASN A 171 5.86 -10.16 -4.71
C ASN A 171 5.36 -10.39 -6.14
N TYR A 172 4.85 -9.34 -6.78
CA TYR A 172 4.16 -9.44 -8.07
C TYR A 172 4.24 -8.13 -8.86
N LEU A 173 4.40 -8.22 -10.19
CA LEU A 173 4.54 -7.05 -11.07
C LEU A 173 3.32 -6.14 -10.97
N ASP A 174 3.58 -4.83 -10.91
CA ASP A 174 2.56 -3.78 -10.81
C ASP A 174 1.67 -3.87 -9.55
N TYR A 175 2.02 -4.72 -8.58
CA TYR A 175 1.30 -4.88 -7.32
C TYR A 175 2.02 -4.17 -6.17
N TRP A 176 1.67 -2.91 -6.00
CA TRP A 176 1.96 -2.14 -4.80
C TRP A 176 0.64 -1.54 -4.29
N THR A 177 0.54 -1.31 -2.99
CA THR A 177 -0.75 -0.97 -2.35
C THR A 177 -0.67 0.29 -1.50
N GLU A 178 -1.69 0.51 -0.66
CA GLU A 178 -1.73 1.61 0.29
C GLU A 178 -0.49 1.64 1.19
N LYS A 179 0.21 0.51 1.41
CA LYS A 179 1.30 0.44 2.40
C LYS A 179 2.47 1.34 2.06
N ILE A 180 2.90 1.38 0.79
CA ILE A 180 3.97 2.29 0.37
C ILE A 180 3.45 3.72 0.18
N ALA A 181 2.19 3.90 -0.24
CA ALA A 181 1.55 5.22 -0.28
C ALA A 181 1.51 5.87 1.10
N ASP A 182 1.04 5.14 2.11
CA ASP A 182 1.00 5.52 3.51
C ASP A 182 2.38 5.97 4.03
N CYS A 183 3.43 5.27 3.63
CA CYS A 183 4.82 5.58 3.97
C CYS A 183 5.23 6.95 3.41
N TYR A 184 5.04 7.19 2.11
CA TYR A 184 5.41 8.46 1.48
C TYR A 184 4.56 9.63 1.95
N LEU A 185 3.25 9.44 2.11
CA LEU A 185 2.35 10.47 2.65
C LEU A 185 2.76 10.91 4.06
N SER A 186 3.36 10.00 4.82
CA SER A 186 3.90 10.25 6.17
C SER A 186 5.36 10.73 6.19
N ASN A 187 5.95 11.04 5.03
CA ASN A 187 7.33 11.48 4.89
C ASN A 187 8.36 10.48 5.46
N CYS A 188 8.10 9.18 5.37
CA CYS A 188 9.05 8.12 5.73
C CYS A 188 9.85 7.63 4.52
N PHE A 189 11.06 7.12 4.77
CA PHE A 189 11.80 6.33 3.80
C PHE A 189 11.41 4.83 3.89
N PRO A 190 10.88 4.23 2.81
CA PRO A 190 10.52 2.82 2.77
C PRO A 190 11.72 1.88 2.53
N PHE A 191 11.86 0.88 3.39
CA PHE A 191 12.50 -0.40 3.07
C PHE A 191 11.42 -1.35 2.57
N TYR A 192 11.48 -1.79 1.32
CA TYR A 192 10.32 -2.31 0.60
C TYR A 192 10.48 -3.75 0.12
N ILE A 193 9.46 -4.59 0.30
CA ILE A 193 9.36 -5.94 -0.26
C ILE A 193 7.97 -6.10 -0.90
N GLY A 194 7.90 -6.29 -2.22
CA GLY A 194 6.61 -6.40 -2.91
C GLY A 194 6.76 -6.36 -4.42
N CYS A 195 6.31 -5.29 -5.05
CA CYS A 195 6.37 -5.05 -6.50
C CYS A 195 7.81 -5.05 -7.08
N PRO A 196 8.20 -6.01 -7.95
CA PRO A 196 9.54 -6.05 -8.57
C PRO A 196 9.89 -4.85 -9.43
N ASN A 197 8.88 -4.20 -10.01
CA ASN A 197 9.05 -3.04 -10.87
C ASN A 197 8.63 -1.74 -10.15
N ILE A 198 8.73 -1.68 -8.82
CA ILE A 198 8.34 -0.50 -8.03
C ILE A 198 9.05 0.79 -8.49
N LYS A 199 10.28 0.65 -8.99
CA LYS A 199 11.09 1.74 -9.56
C LYS A 199 10.58 2.31 -10.89
N THR A 200 9.62 1.64 -11.52
CA THR A 200 8.87 2.23 -12.65
C THR A 200 7.78 3.20 -12.18
N TYR A 201 7.42 3.16 -10.89
CA TYR A 201 6.43 4.03 -10.27
C TYR A 201 7.07 5.16 -9.47
N PHE A 202 8.19 4.90 -8.77
CA PHE A 202 8.83 5.87 -7.89
C PHE A 202 10.33 6.03 -8.21
N PRO A 203 10.95 7.19 -7.91
CA PRO A 203 12.37 7.40 -8.15
C PRO A 203 13.24 6.34 -7.47
N ASP A 204 14.31 5.88 -8.13
CA ASP A 204 15.17 4.80 -7.62
C ASP A 204 15.71 5.03 -6.20
N SER A 205 15.97 6.29 -5.84
CA SER A 205 16.51 6.68 -4.53
C SER A 205 15.46 6.94 -3.46
N SER A 206 14.16 6.85 -3.79
CA SER A 206 13.07 7.09 -2.83
C SER A 206 12.81 5.89 -1.91
N LEU A 207 13.38 4.73 -2.20
CA LEU A 207 13.19 3.50 -1.45
C LEU A 207 14.45 2.61 -1.48
N GLU A 208 14.49 1.62 -0.60
CA GLU A 208 15.46 0.53 -0.65
C GLU A 208 14.72 -0.80 -0.77
N GLU A 209 14.97 -1.55 -1.86
CA GLU A 209 14.34 -2.85 -2.08
C GLU A 209 15.03 -3.92 -1.23
N LEU A 210 14.24 -4.70 -0.50
CA LEU A 210 14.69 -5.82 0.29
C LEU A 210 14.13 -7.13 -0.27
N SER A 211 14.69 -8.25 0.19
CA SER A 211 14.16 -9.58 -0.10
C SER A 211 14.11 -10.41 1.17
N PHE A 212 13.09 -11.26 1.29
CA PHE A 212 12.99 -12.26 2.33
C PHE A 212 14.17 -13.26 2.32
N ASP A 213 14.81 -13.42 1.16
CA ASP A 213 15.87 -14.41 0.94
C ASP A 213 17.26 -13.85 1.25
N ASN A 214 17.37 -12.57 1.62
CA ASN A 214 18.65 -11.92 1.95
C ASN A 214 18.53 -11.05 3.21
N LEU A 215 18.38 -11.71 4.36
CA LEU A 215 18.30 -11.05 5.66
C LEU A 215 19.59 -10.27 6.01
N GLU A 216 20.76 -10.79 5.64
CA GLU A 216 22.05 -10.14 5.89
C GLU A 216 22.11 -8.77 5.19
N TYR A 217 21.73 -8.72 3.91
CA TYR A 217 21.60 -7.46 3.17
C TYR A 217 20.61 -6.51 3.83
N ALA A 218 19.43 -6.99 4.24
CA ALA A 218 18.44 -6.14 4.89
C ALA A 218 18.98 -5.48 6.16
N VAL A 219 19.63 -6.26 7.03
CA VAL A 219 20.27 -5.76 8.25
C VAL A 219 21.33 -4.72 7.94
N LYS A 220 22.20 -5.00 6.95
CA LYS A 220 23.25 -4.08 6.51
C LYS A 220 22.66 -2.77 5.98
N ALA A 221 21.73 -2.85 5.03
CA ALA A 221 21.12 -1.69 4.39
C ALA A 221 20.39 -0.78 5.39
N ILE A 222 19.68 -1.37 6.36
CA ILE A 222 19.00 -0.61 7.41
C ILE A 222 20.01 0.09 8.34
N LYS A 223 21.05 -0.62 8.81
CA LYS A 223 22.10 -0.03 9.65
C LYS A 223 22.80 1.11 8.94
N GLU A 224 23.22 0.90 7.69
CA GLU A 224 23.91 1.91 6.89
C GLU A 224 23.04 3.13 6.61
N ALA A 225 21.75 2.94 6.32
CA ALA A 225 20.85 4.07 6.12
C ALA A 225 20.69 4.92 7.38
N ILE A 226 20.49 4.29 8.54
CA ILE A 226 20.33 4.97 9.84
C ILE A 226 21.63 5.67 10.25
N MET A 227 22.77 4.98 10.18
CA MET A 227 24.09 5.52 10.56
C MET A 227 24.51 6.69 9.69
N ASN A 228 24.24 6.59 8.39
CA ASN A 228 24.61 7.63 7.46
C ASN A 228 23.51 8.70 7.30
N ASP A 229 22.42 8.67 8.04
CA ASP A 229 21.32 9.66 7.88
C ASP A 229 20.81 9.77 6.43
N ARG A 230 20.62 8.61 5.78
CA ARG A 230 20.13 8.53 4.39
C ARG A 230 18.85 9.32 4.20
N TYR A 231 17.94 9.24 5.17
CA TYR A 231 16.67 9.98 5.18
C TYR A 231 16.84 11.45 4.79
N ASN A 232 17.70 12.19 5.51
CA ASN A 232 17.86 13.62 5.27
C ASN A 232 18.49 13.93 3.90
N ARG A 233 19.40 13.06 3.42
CA ARG A 233 19.98 13.21 2.07
C ARG A 233 18.96 13.06 0.95
N VAL A 234 17.98 12.16 1.12
CA VAL A 234 16.98 11.86 0.07
C VAL A 234 15.64 12.55 0.32
N LYS A 235 15.54 13.43 1.32
CA LYS A 235 14.30 14.13 1.67
C LYS A 235 13.62 14.84 0.48
N PRO A 236 14.34 15.53 -0.44
CA PRO A 236 13.72 16.10 -1.63
C PRO A 236 13.07 15.05 -2.55
N ILE A 237 13.68 13.86 -2.64
CA ILE A 237 13.19 12.74 -3.46
C ILE A 237 11.95 12.10 -2.80
N LEU A 238 11.93 12.00 -1.46
CA LEU A 238 10.73 11.55 -0.74
C LEU A 238 9.54 12.49 -0.94
N LYS A 239 9.80 13.81 -0.99
CA LYS A 239 8.77 14.81 -1.32
C LYS A 239 8.23 14.63 -2.74
N GLU A 240 9.07 14.28 -3.70
CA GLU A 240 8.63 13.92 -5.06
C GLU A 240 7.76 12.67 -5.04
N ALA A 241 8.21 11.58 -4.39
CA ALA A 241 7.43 10.36 -4.29
C ALA A 241 6.06 10.59 -3.62
N LYS A 242 6.01 11.42 -2.57
CA LYS A 242 4.76 11.86 -1.92
C LYS A 242 3.82 12.57 -2.90
N ARG A 243 4.33 13.50 -3.70
CA ARG A 243 3.55 14.17 -4.76
C ARG A 243 3.04 13.18 -5.80
N MET A 244 3.85 12.19 -6.20
CA MET A 244 3.38 11.15 -7.13
C MET A 244 2.23 10.33 -6.56
N VAL A 245 2.25 10.00 -5.26
CA VAL A 245 1.10 9.35 -4.59
C VAL A 245 -0.14 10.24 -4.67
N LEU A 246 0.00 11.53 -4.33
CA LEU A 246 -1.10 12.49 -4.31
C LEU A 246 -1.66 12.79 -5.70
N ASP A 247 -0.81 12.92 -6.72
CA ASP A 247 -1.17 13.55 -8.00
C ASP A 247 -1.18 12.59 -9.18
N LYS A 248 -0.77 11.33 -8.99
CA LYS A 248 -0.68 10.36 -10.09
C LYS A 248 -1.21 8.99 -9.71
N TYR A 249 -1.04 8.59 -8.45
CA TYR A 249 -1.30 7.22 -8.02
C TYR A 249 -2.44 7.06 -7.02
N ASN A 250 -3.26 8.08 -6.84
CA ASN A 250 -4.47 7.97 -6.06
C ASN A 250 -5.61 7.31 -6.85
N ILE A 251 -6.66 6.88 -6.16
CA ILE A 251 -7.82 6.22 -6.75
C ILE A 251 -8.48 7.02 -7.88
N PHE A 252 -8.62 8.34 -7.72
CA PHE A 252 -9.26 9.20 -8.72
C PHE A 252 -8.46 9.19 -10.03
N PHE A 253 -7.13 9.23 -9.98
CA PHE A 253 -6.32 9.11 -11.19
C PHE A 253 -6.36 7.73 -11.82
N VAL A 254 -6.55 6.66 -11.04
CA VAL A 254 -6.69 5.31 -11.59
C VAL A 254 -8.01 5.16 -12.36
N ILE A 255 -9.10 5.68 -11.82
CA ILE A 255 -10.43 5.52 -12.43
C ILE A 255 -10.74 6.53 -13.55
N LEU A 256 -9.95 7.60 -13.68
CA LEU A 256 -10.10 8.62 -14.73
C LEU A 256 -9.22 8.37 -15.97
N GLN A 257 -8.46 7.28 -16.01
CA GLN A 257 -7.66 6.85 -17.17
C GLN A 257 -8.50 6.10 -18.20
#